data_AF-A0AAE1DU33-F1
#
_entry.id   AF-A0AAE1DU33-F1
#
_cell.length_a   1.000
_cell.length_b   1.000
_cell.length_c   1.000
_cell.angle_alpha   90.00
_cell.angle_beta   90.00
_cell.angle_gamma   90.00
#
_symmetry.space_group_name_H-M   'P 1'
#
loop_
_entity.id
_entity.type
_entity.pdbx_description
1 polymer ?
#
loop_
_entity_poly.entity_id
_entity_poly.type
_entity_poly.pdbx_seq_one_letter_code
_entity_poly.pdbx_strand_id
1 'polypeptide(L)'
;MCLRQRQPPKPKEDTRQSNAEKCRQYKENLKKDSEKWKAYLYKNKVQAQQWRGNQTEEQKEHTRELARKRQQKRREKLAQSEATPKKTSTPKKSPTPNRVTRLTQTKLKEKREKDRIRQAKHRAAVKANPQKFRREKEKRKNKRLEKKAVEEEQKRGKVKVPTTVKLSFKCVLNKAKDVLKKHRSKLALAKLALVKKLLNKSDSVLDCSKTYYKRRTDRYSSTVTTYFNKVAVDVPNKKCGQKQKKVLPKRLVDHYIDFKKVHPHTKISFSTFKRRRPNNVLLAGCNKLVQCLCEKCVNVMLLMDGVNSLLKKKPEGEFCSSEIFKITNVDELVAKTVCDNVTRDCMNRCCDGCGVSSFMDVLRKEVSDHLEKICEWKRWEKTDISRKDLVTKSGTLNELLDHLTSDLSLMAKHLKVAHWQRTQYQKLKESLPPNHCILTIDFAENYLCKYQQEVQSAHWSYRQVTVHPCVFLQMSQAVLSPYCDRLQSLFD
;
A
#
# COMPACT_ATOMS: atom_id res chain seq x y z
N MET A 1 -50.02 38.85 -10.49
CA MET A 1 -49.45 37.51 -10.78
C MET A 1 -48.36 37.19 -9.75
N CYS A 2 -48.65 36.35 -8.76
CA CYS A 2 -47.70 36.00 -7.69
C CYS A 2 -46.70 34.91 -8.15
N LEU A 3 -45.41 35.25 -8.15
CA LEU A 3 -44.31 34.32 -8.34
C LEU A 3 -44.13 33.45 -7.08
N ARG A 4 -44.57 32.19 -7.14
CA ARG A 4 -44.30 31.18 -6.10
C ARG A 4 -42.81 30.81 -6.11
N GLN A 5 -42.09 31.21 -5.06
CA GLN A 5 -40.76 30.67 -4.75
C GLN A 5 -40.85 29.16 -4.47
N ARG A 6 -40.08 28.35 -5.21
CA ARG A 6 -39.98 26.90 -4.97
C ARG A 6 -39.03 26.64 -3.80
N GLN A 7 -39.55 26.04 -2.72
CA GLN A 7 -38.72 25.52 -1.64
C GLN A 7 -38.00 24.21 -2.05
N PRO A 8 -36.78 23.95 -1.54
CA PRO A 8 -36.04 22.72 -1.82
C PRO A 8 -36.72 21.49 -1.21
N PRO A 9 -36.60 20.30 -1.85
CA PRO A 9 -37.25 19.09 -1.37
C PRO A 9 -36.65 18.61 -0.04
N LYS A 10 -37.52 18.31 0.94
CA LYS A 10 -37.12 17.73 2.23
C LYS A 10 -36.40 16.39 2.04
N PRO A 11 -35.34 16.09 2.83
CA PRO A 11 -34.61 14.83 2.74
C PRO A 11 -35.50 13.66 3.18
N LYS A 12 -35.54 12.59 2.39
CA LYS A 12 -36.30 11.36 2.72
C LYS A 12 -35.58 10.60 3.84
N GLU A 13 -36.28 10.32 4.94
CA GLU A 13 -35.81 9.45 6.03
C GLU A 13 -35.55 8.02 5.53
N ASP A 14 -34.37 7.46 5.85
CA ASP A 14 -33.95 6.11 5.47
C ASP A 14 -34.52 5.08 6.47
N THR A 15 -35.77 4.68 6.28
CA THR A 15 -36.51 3.71 7.12
C THR A 15 -36.11 2.25 6.84
N ARG A 16 -34.81 1.92 6.83
CA ARG A 16 -34.36 0.54 6.61
C ARG A 16 -34.16 -0.22 7.93
N GLN A 17 -35.17 -1.00 8.30
CA GLN A 17 -35.14 -1.93 9.44
C GLN A 17 -33.99 -2.94 9.34
N SER A 18 -33.36 -3.23 10.49
CA SER A 18 -32.28 -4.21 10.58
C SER A 18 -32.79 -5.65 10.36
N ASN A 19 -31.91 -6.58 9.96
CA ASN A 19 -32.30 -7.99 9.79
C ASN A 19 -32.81 -8.63 11.09
N ALA A 20 -32.28 -8.21 12.26
CA ALA A 20 -32.74 -8.69 13.56
C ALA A 20 -34.18 -8.24 13.87
N GLU A 21 -34.55 -7.05 13.38
CA GLU A 21 -35.88 -6.47 13.54
C GLU A 21 -36.90 -7.11 12.61
N LYS A 22 -36.51 -7.36 11.35
CA LYS A 22 -37.29 -8.17 10.41
C LYS A 22 -37.58 -9.58 10.94
N CYS A 23 -36.57 -10.23 11.54
CA CYS A 23 -36.76 -11.54 12.16
C CYS A 23 -37.69 -11.51 13.38
N ARG A 24 -37.69 -10.43 14.17
CA ARG A 24 -38.63 -10.25 15.30
C ARG A 24 -40.05 -10.05 14.81
N GLN A 25 -40.26 -9.12 13.88
CA GLN A 25 -41.56 -8.87 13.25
C GLN A 25 -42.13 -10.11 12.56
N TYR A 26 -41.28 -10.89 11.88
CA TYR A 26 -41.70 -12.17 11.29
C TYR A 26 -42.22 -13.16 12.34
N LYS A 27 -41.54 -13.29 13.49
CA LYS A 27 -41.99 -14.15 14.60
C LYS A 27 -43.27 -13.62 15.26
N GLU A 28 -43.40 -12.31 15.41
CA GLU A 28 -44.62 -11.69 15.94
C GLU A 28 -45.80 -11.88 15.00
N ASN A 29 -45.60 -11.74 13.70
CA ASN A 29 -46.62 -12.01 12.68
C ASN A 29 -47.00 -13.49 12.63
N LEU A 30 -46.05 -14.40 12.82
CA LEU A 30 -46.33 -15.84 12.96
C LEU A 30 -47.18 -16.16 14.19
N LYS A 31 -46.98 -15.46 15.32
CA LYS A 31 -47.76 -15.67 16.56
C LYS A 31 -49.22 -15.23 16.44
N LYS A 32 -49.55 -14.37 15.47
CA LYS A 32 -50.94 -13.94 15.19
C LYS A 32 -51.78 -15.07 14.58
N ASP A 33 -51.14 -16.08 14.01
CA ASP A 33 -51.78 -17.23 13.39
C ASP A 33 -51.42 -18.51 14.18
N SER A 34 -52.39 -19.03 14.92
CA SER A 34 -52.19 -20.15 15.84
C SER A 34 -51.70 -21.42 15.13
N GLU A 35 -52.22 -21.70 13.93
CA GLU A 35 -51.83 -22.90 13.17
C GLU A 35 -50.42 -22.76 12.60
N LYS A 36 -50.09 -21.59 12.01
CA LYS A 36 -48.74 -21.33 11.51
C LYS A 36 -47.70 -21.33 12.63
N TRP A 37 -48.05 -20.83 13.82
CA TRP A 37 -47.17 -20.88 14.99
C TRP A 37 -46.93 -22.33 15.46
N LYS A 38 -47.98 -23.16 15.53
CA LYS A 38 -47.86 -24.60 15.86
C LYS A 38 -47.00 -25.33 14.84
N ALA A 39 -47.20 -25.11 13.55
CA ALA A 39 -46.38 -25.69 12.48
C ALA A 39 -44.92 -25.24 12.55
N TYR A 40 -44.67 -23.96 12.86
CA TYR A 40 -43.33 -23.41 13.07
C TYR A 40 -42.62 -24.05 14.27
N LEU A 41 -43.32 -24.26 15.40
CA LEU A 41 -42.78 -24.94 16.56
C LEU A 41 -42.48 -26.41 16.29
N TYR A 42 -43.39 -27.12 15.61
CA TYR A 42 -43.18 -28.52 15.21
C TYR A 42 -41.95 -28.67 14.30
N LYS A 43 -41.83 -27.81 13.28
CA LYS A 43 -40.66 -27.81 12.39
C LYS A 43 -39.34 -27.56 13.13
N ASN A 44 -39.32 -26.61 14.08
CA ASN A 44 -38.13 -26.37 14.90
C ASN A 44 -37.81 -27.54 15.83
N LYS A 45 -38.82 -28.22 16.38
CA LYS A 45 -38.64 -29.40 17.24
C LYS A 45 -37.99 -30.55 16.45
N VAL A 46 -38.49 -30.84 15.24
CA VAL A 46 -37.93 -31.87 14.34
C VAL A 46 -36.50 -31.53 13.93
N GLN A 47 -36.23 -30.28 13.54
CA GLN A 47 -34.87 -29.84 13.20
C GLN A 47 -33.90 -29.95 14.39
N ALA A 48 -34.36 -29.61 15.60
CA ALA A 48 -33.56 -29.74 16.81
C ALA A 48 -33.26 -31.21 17.16
N GLN A 49 -34.23 -32.12 16.96
CA GLN A 49 -34.03 -33.56 17.15
C GLN A 49 -33.02 -34.13 16.14
N GLN A 50 -33.18 -33.82 14.85
CA GLN A 50 -32.22 -34.22 13.81
C GLN A 50 -30.81 -33.67 14.09
N TRP A 51 -30.73 -32.41 14.51
CA TRP A 51 -29.45 -31.80 14.87
C TRP A 51 -28.79 -32.53 16.04
N ARG A 52 -29.53 -32.85 17.11
CA ARG A 52 -29.01 -33.61 18.26
C ARG A 52 -28.62 -35.05 17.91
N GLY A 53 -29.38 -35.70 17.05
CA GLY A 53 -29.11 -37.07 16.60
C GLY A 53 -27.84 -37.18 15.74
N ASN A 54 -27.52 -36.12 14.98
CA ASN A 54 -26.34 -36.08 14.10
C ASN A 54 -25.04 -35.63 14.79
N GLN A 55 -25.04 -35.40 16.11
CA GLN A 55 -23.83 -35.01 16.84
C GLN A 55 -23.03 -36.22 17.35
N THR A 56 -21.72 -36.15 17.22
CA THR A 56 -20.80 -37.06 17.93
C THR A 56 -20.76 -36.73 19.42
N GLU A 57 -20.34 -37.67 20.27
CA GLU A 57 -20.27 -37.44 21.72
C GLU A 57 -19.36 -36.26 22.10
N GLU A 58 -18.22 -36.09 21.41
CA GLU A 58 -17.34 -34.92 21.60
C GLU A 58 -18.06 -33.59 21.30
N GLN A 59 -18.92 -33.55 20.28
CA GLN A 59 -19.69 -32.34 19.93
C GLN A 59 -20.80 -32.05 20.94
N LYS A 60 -21.43 -33.11 21.48
CA LYS A 60 -22.40 -32.98 22.57
C LYS A 60 -21.72 -32.45 23.83
N GLU A 61 -20.55 -32.96 24.17
CA GLU A 61 -19.76 -32.53 25.32
C GLU A 61 -19.32 -31.07 25.22
N HIS A 62 -18.76 -30.66 24.07
CA HIS A 62 -18.42 -29.25 23.82
C HIS A 62 -19.63 -28.32 23.92
N THR A 63 -20.81 -28.76 23.43
CA THR A 63 -22.05 -27.98 23.53
C THR A 63 -22.52 -27.85 24.99
N ARG A 64 -22.41 -28.93 25.79
CA ARG A 64 -22.71 -28.93 27.24
C ARG A 64 -21.75 -28.01 28.00
N GLU A 65 -20.46 -28.03 27.66
CA GLU A 65 -19.45 -27.15 28.29
C GLU A 65 -19.74 -25.67 28.00
N LEU A 66 -20.08 -25.32 26.76
CA LEU A 66 -20.49 -23.96 26.40
C LEU A 66 -21.77 -23.52 27.13
N ALA A 67 -22.73 -24.42 27.33
CA ALA A 67 -23.94 -24.14 28.11
C ALA A 67 -23.60 -23.87 29.58
N ARG A 68 -22.73 -24.68 30.19
CA ARG A 68 -22.21 -24.47 31.56
C ARG A 68 -21.54 -23.11 31.71
N LYS A 69 -20.62 -22.75 30.79
CA LYS A 69 -19.95 -21.43 30.77
C LYS A 69 -20.93 -20.26 30.64
N ARG A 70 -21.98 -20.40 29.83
CA ARG A 70 -23.04 -19.38 29.70
C ARG A 70 -23.86 -19.23 30.98
N GLN A 71 -24.18 -20.35 31.64
CA GLN A 71 -24.95 -20.35 32.87
C GLN A 71 -24.14 -19.76 34.04
N GLN A 72 -22.85 -20.07 34.12
CA GLN A 72 -21.92 -19.47 35.07
C GLN A 72 -21.82 -17.96 34.91
N LYS A 73 -21.59 -17.45 33.69
CA LYS A 73 -21.60 -16.01 33.40
C LYS A 73 -22.92 -15.32 33.74
N ARG A 74 -24.04 -16.03 33.60
CA ARG A 74 -25.36 -15.49 33.97
C ARG A 74 -25.50 -15.39 35.50
N ARG A 75 -25.04 -16.40 36.24
CA ARG A 75 -24.99 -16.38 37.71
C ARG A 75 -24.08 -15.29 38.25
N GLU A 76 -22.88 -15.13 37.67
CA GLU A 76 -21.94 -14.05 38.01
C GLU A 76 -22.57 -12.65 37.80
N LYS A 77 -23.31 -12.46 36.69
CA LYS A 77 -24.03 -11.19 36.44
C LYS A 77 -25.16 -10.94 37.44
N LEU A 78 -25.90 -11.98 37.83
CA LEU A 78 -26.97 -11.88 38.82
C LEU A 78 -26.41 -11.55 40.21
N ALA A 79 -25.33 -12.23 40.62
CA ALA A 79 -24.62 -11.95 41.86
C ALA A 79 -24.04 -10.53 41.88
N GLN A 80 -23.49 -10.05 40.76
CA GLN A 80 -23.04 -8.65 40.64
C GLN A 80 -24.19 -7.64 40.74
N SER A 81 -25.38 -7.98 40.23
CA SER A 81 -26.55 -7.10 40.33
C SER A 81 -27.21 -7.10 41.72
N GLU A 82 -27.03 -8.16 42.51
CA GLU A 82 -27.52 -8.25 43.89
C GLU A 82 -26.55 -7.60 44.90
N ALA A 83 -25.25 -7.57 44.60
CA ALA A 83 -24.21 -6.97 45.46
C ALA A 83 -24.14 -5.42 45.40
N THR A 84 -24.99 -4.74 44.62
CA THR A 84 -25.02 -3.28 44.53
C THR A 84 -26.34 -2.71 45.06
N PRO A 85 -26.36 -1.87 46.13
CA PRO A 85 -27.58 -1.21 46.56
C PRO A 85 -28.06 -0.25 45.45
N LYS A 86 -29.35 -0.31 45.10
CA LYS A 86 -29.97 0.55 44.08
C LYS A 86 -29.80 2.03 44.47
N LYS A 87 -28.78 2.70 43.93
CA LYS A 87 -28.78 4.16 43.78
C LYS A 87 -29.68 4.51 42.59
N THR A 88 -30.70 5.30 42.88
CA THR A 88 -31.55 5.99 41.89
C THR A 88 -30.66 6.76 40.92
N SER A 89 -30.69 6.40 39.64
CA SER A 89 -30.02 7.17 38.59
C SER A 89 -30.94 7.34 37.39
N THR A 90 -31.07 8.60 37.01
CA THR A 90 -31.63 9.17 35.79
C THR A 90 -31.30 8.40 34.50
N PRO A 91 -32.13 8.53 33.45
CA PRO A 91 -32.07 7.69 32.26
C PRO A 91 -30.78 7.96 31.45
N LYS A 92 -29.89 6.96 31.41
CA LYS A 92 -28.71 6.96 30.52
C LYS A 92 -29.14 6.81 29.07
N LYS A 93 -28.75 7.80 28.25
CA LYS A 93 -28.84 7.77 26.78
C LYS A 93 -28.08 6.56 26.21
N SER A 94 -28.64 6.00 25.14
CA SER A 94 -28.16 4.83 24.41
C SER A 94 -26.74 5.03 23.83
N PRO A 95 -25.95 3.95 23.68
CA PRO A 95 -24.60 4.04 23.15
C PRO A 95 -24.62 4.38 21.66
N THR A 96 -23.95 5.47 21.29
CA THR A 96 -23.74 5.89 19.91
C THR A 96 -22.99 4.82 19.09
N PRO A 97 -23.40 4.53 17.85
CA PRO A 97 -22.74 3.56 16.99
C PRO A 97 -21.40 4.12 16.46
N ASN A 98 -20.40 3.24 16.38
CA ASN A 98 -19.03 3.50 15.91
C ASN A 98 -18.92 4.54 14.79
N ARG A 99 -18.13 5.59 15.04
CA ARG A 99 -17.85 6.70 14.10
C ARG A 99 -16.92 6.24 12.97
N VAL A 100 -17.51 5.66 11.93
CA VAL A 100 -16.87 5.51 10.61
C VAL A 100 -16.58 6.92 10.07
N THR A 101 -15.32 7.24 9.76
CA THR A 101 -14.89 8.58 9.32
C THR A 101 -15.68 9.06 8.09
N ARG A 102 -16.03 10.35 8.02
CA ARG A 102 -16.86 10.96 6.95
C ARG A 102 -16.33 10.67 5.53
N LEU A 103 -15.00 10.55 5.39
CA LEU A 103 -14.25 10.19 4.17
C LEU A 103 -14.44 8.73 3.72
N THR A 104 -14.67 7.79 4.63
CA THR A 104 -14.90 6.38 4.28
C THR A 104 -16.36 6.13 3.93
N GLN A 105 -17.29 6.89 4.53
CA GLN A 105 -18.71 6.85 4.17
C GLN A 105 -18.98 7.44 2.77
N THR A 106 -18.31 8.54 2.41
CA THR A 106 -18.41 9.15 1.06
C THR A 106 -17.91 8.20 -0.03
N LYS A 107 -16.72 7.61 0.12
CA LYS A 107 -16.19 6.62 -0.83
C LYS A 107 -17.08 5.37 -0.97
N LEU A 108 -17.68 4.91 0.13
CA LEU A 108 -18.61 3.78 0.09
C LEU A 108 -19.94 4.14 -0.60
N LYS A 109 -20.45 5.36 -0.38
CA LYS A 109 -21.63 5.89 -1.07
C LYS A 109 -21.36 6.06 -2.57
N GLU A 110 -20.22 6.61 -2.96
CA GLU A 110 -19.79 6.73 -4.36
C GLU A 110 -19.70 5.37 -5.06
N LYS A 111 -19.12 4.36 -4.40
CA LYS A 111 -19.04 3.00 -4.95
C LYS A 111 -20.42 2.39 -5.15
N ARG A 112 -21.31 2.55 -4.16
CA ARG A 112 -22.71 2.08 -4.23
C ARG A 112 -23.50 2.80 -5.32
N GLU A 113 -23.29 4.10 -5.51
CA GLU A 113 -23.97 4.87 -6.55
C GLU A 113 -23.45 4.49 -7.95
N LYS A 114 -22.14 4.26 -8.11
CA LYS A 114 -21.56 3.72 -9.35
C LYS A 114 -22.13 2.34 -9.71
N ASP A 115 -22.29 1.46 -8.73
CA ASP A 115 -22.89 0.14 -8.95
C ASP A 115 -24.39 0.24 -9.28
N ARG A 116 -25.11 1.17 -8.63
CA ARG A 116 -26.52 1.46 -8.93
C ARG A 116 -26.71 1.97 -10.36
N ILE A 117 -25.90 2.95 -10.78
CA ILE A 117 -25.93 3.49 -12.15
C ILE A 117 -25.60 2.39 -13.16
N ARG A 118 -24.61 1.53 -12.87
CA ARG A 118 -24.26 0.39 -13.73
C ARG A 118 -25.41 -0.60 -13.89
N GLN A 119 -26.07 -0.95 -12.79
CA GLN A 119 -27.23 -1.85 -12.81
C GLN A 119 -28.44 -1.22 -13.51
N ALA A 120 -28.68 0.08 -13.33
CA ALA A 120 -29.74 0.82 -14.02
C ALA A 120 -29.49 0.86 -15.53
N LYS A 121 -28.27 1.19 -15.98
CA LYS A 121 -27.88 1.13 -17.40
C LYS A 121 -28.03 -0.28 -17.98
N HIS A 122 -27.64 -1.32 -17.24
CA HIS A 122 -27.82 -2.71 -17.66
C HIS A 122 -29.31 -3.06 -17.81
N ARG A 123 -30.17 -2.71 -16.84
CA ARG A 123 -31.62 -2.96 -16.92
C ARG A 123 -32.27 -2.17 -18.05
N ALA A 124 -31.86 -0.91 -18.26
CA ALA A 124 -32.33 -0.07 -19.36
C ALA A 124 -31.94 -0.67 -20.72
N ALA A 125 -30.70 -1.13 -20.89
CA ALA A 125 -30.25 -1.77 -22.12
C ALA A 125 -30.99 -3.08 -22.42
N VAL A 126 -31.30 -3.89 -21.39
CA VAL A 126 -32.11 -5.10 -21.52
C VAL A 126 -33.56 -4.76 -21.91
N LYS A 127 -34.13 -3.69 -21.35
CA LYS A 127 -35.52 -3.28 -21.59
C LYS A 127 -35.71 -2.56 -22.93
N ALA A 128 -34.73 -1.78 -23.38
CA ALA A 128 -34.81 -0.96 -24.59
C ALA A 128 -34.76 -1.79 -25.88
N ASN A 129 -33.98 -2.86 -25.93
CA ASN A 129 -33.99 -3.79 -27.07
C ASN A 129 -33.53 -5.20 -26.64
N PRO A 130 -34.45 -6.05 -26.15
CA PRO A 130 -34.13 -7.38 -25.63
C PRO A 130 -33.46 -8.30 -26.65
N GLN A 131 -33.85 -8.21 -27.93
CA GLN A 131 -33.28 -9.01 -29.02
C GLN A 131 -31.84 -8.60 -29.33
N LYS A 132 -31.54 -7.30 -29.41
CA LYS A 132 -30.17 -6.80 -29.61
C LYS A 132 -29.25 -7.22 -28.47
N PHE A 133 -29.72 -7.12 -27.22
CA PHE A 133 -28.95 -7.56 -26.06
C PHE A 133 -28.67 -9.07 -26.04
N ARG A 134 -29.66 -9.90 -26.42
CA ARG A 134 -29.48 -11.35 -26.58
C ARG A 134 -28.45 -11.67 -27.67
N ARG A 135 -28.56 -11.06 -28.85
CA ARG A 135 -27.61 -11.22 -29.97
C ARG A 135 -26.19 -10.81 -29.57
N GLU A 136 -26.02 -9.71 -28.83
CA GLU A 136 -24.71 -9.25 -28.40
C GLU A 136 -24.09 -10.14 -27.31
N LYS A 137 -24.92 -10.64 -26.39
CA LYS A 137 -24.50 -11.64 -25.39
C LYS A 137 -24.07 -12.96 -26.05
N GLU A 138 -24.78 -13.36 -27.09
CA GLU A 138 -24.49 -14.56 -27.88
C GLU A 138 -23.22 -14.40 -28.71
N LYS A 139 -23.02 -13.25 -29.40
CA LYS A 139 -21.73 -12.90 -30.04
C LYS A 139 -20.56 -12.95 -29.07
N ARG A 140 -20.72 -12.44 -27.83
CA ARG A 140 -19.68 -12.52 -26.79
C ARG A 140 -19.41 -13.94 -26.31
N LYS A 141 -20.43 -14.80 -26.30
CA LYS A 141 -20.31 -16.23 -25.97
C LYS A 141 -19.58 -16.98 -27.09
N ASN A 142 -19.95 -16.75 -28.35
CA ASN A 142 -19.33 -17.37 -29.52
C ASN A 142 -17.87 -16.95 -29.66
N LYS A 143 -17.54 -15.66 -29.49
CA LYS A 143 -16.14 -15.20 -29.49
C LYS A 143 -15.28 -15.85 -28.39
N ARG A 144 -15.88 -16.22 -27.26
CA ARG A 144 -15.19 -16.98 -26.20
C ARG A 144 -15.03 -18.46 -26.55
N LEU A 145 -16.00 -19.04 -27.26
CA LEU A 145 -15.95 -20.42 -27.74
C LEU A 145 -14.94 -20.55 -28.88
N GLU A 146 -14.94 -19.64 -29.85
CA GLU A 146 -13.92 -19.54 -30.90
C GLU A 146 -12.52 -19.42 -30.31
N LYS A 147 -12.34 -18.52 -29.33
CA LYS A 147 -11.03 -18.37 -28.68
C LYS A 147 -10.58 -19.64 -27.97
N LYS A 148 -11.50 -20.41 -27.38
CA LYS A 148 -11.22 -21.73 -26.80
C LYS A 148 -10.97 -22.81 -27.86
N ALA A 149 -11.69 -22.77 -28.98
CA ALA A 149 -11.52 -23.70 -30.09
C ALA A 149 -10.15 -23.51 -30.74
N VAL A 150 -9.72 -22.26 -31.00
CA VAL A 150 -8.36 -21.92 -31.46
C VAL A 150 -7.30 -22.41 -30.45
N GLU A 151 -7.56 -22.25 -29.15
CA GLU A 151 -6.68 -22.73 -28.08
C GLU A 151 -6.64 -24.26 -27.97
N GLU A 152 -7.67 -24.96 -28.45
CA GLU A 152 -7.75 -26.43 -28.55
C GLU A 152 -7.15 -26.96 -29.86
N GLU A 153 -7.31 -26.25 -30.97
CA GLU A 153 -6.70 -26.56 -32.27
C GLU A 153 -5.17 -26.41 -32.21
N GLN A 154 -4.68 -25.36 -31.56
CA GLN A 154 -3.25 -25.18 -31.26
C GLN A 154 -2.69 -26.29 -30.35
N LYS A 155 -3.55 -27.03 -29.63
CA LYS A 155 -3.16 -28.22 -28.86
C LYS A 155 -3.20 -29.51 -29.69
N ARG A 156 -4.08 -29.59 -30.71
CA ARG A 156 -4.23 -30.76 -31.60
C ARG A 156 -3.20 -30.79 -32.73
N GLY A 157 -2.75 -29.65 -33.25
CA GLY A 157 -1.77 -29.53 -34.34
C GLY A 157 -0.31 -29.87 -33.98
N LYS A 158 -0.03 -30.39 -32.79
CA LYS A 158 1.32 -30.86 -32.40
C LYS A 158 1.39 -32.38 -32.51
N VAL A 159 1.48 -32.89 -33.73
CA VAL A 159 1.95 -34.25 -33.98
C VAL A 159 3.41 -34.32 -33.52
N LYS A 160 3.67 -35.16 -32.50
CA LYS A 160 5.02 -35.44 -32.00
C LYS A 160 5.44 -36.82 -32.48
N VAL A 161 6.46 -36.86 -33.32
CA VAL A 161 7.35 -38.02 -33.47
C VAL A 161 8.07 -38.24 -32.12
N PRO A 162 8.33 -39.48 -31.68
CA PRO A 162 8.50 -39.79 -30.27
C PRO A 162 9.87 -39.36 -29.76
N THR A 163 9.90 -38.50 -28.76
CA THR A 163 11.03 -38.40 -27.82
C THR A 163 10.44 -38.49 -26.42
N THR A 164 10.89 -39.47 -25.67
CA THR A 164 10.49 -39.81 -24.30
C THR A 164 10.24 -38.56 -23.43
N VAL A 165 8.98 -38.15 -23.32
CA VAL A 165 8.60 -36.99 -22.49
C VAL A 165 8.63 -37.42 -21.03
N LYS A 166 9.71 -37.05 -20.33
CA LYS A 166 9.74 -37.02 -18.85
C LYS A 166 8.55 -36.19 -18.37
N LEU A 167 7.55 -36.85 -17.78
CA LEU A 167 6.43 -36.16 -17.14
C LEU A 167 6.98 -35.20 -16.07
N SER A 168 6.55 -33.94 -16.14
CA SER A 168 6.89 -32.94 -15.12
C SER A 168 6.47 -33.45 -13.74
N PHE A 169 7.39 -33.43 -12.79
CA PHE A 169 7.17 -33.84 -11.40
C PHE A 169 5.91 -33.20 -10.78
N LYS A 170 5.60 -31.95 -11.17
CA LYS A 170 4.40 -31.23 -10.74
C LYS A 170 3.10 -31.82 -11.28
N CYS A 171 3.12 -32.34 -12.51
CA CYS A 171 1.98 -33.04 -13.11
C CYS A 171 1.68 -34.35 -12.34
N VAL A 172 2.74 -35.11 -12.00
CA VAL A 172 2.63 -36.33 -11.19
C VAL A 172 2.06 -36.01 -9.80
N LEU A 173 2.58 -34.99 -9.13
CA LEU A 173 2.08 -34.57 -7.82
C LEU A 173 0.64 -34.08 -7.85
N ASN A 174 0.20 -33.38 -8.90
CA ASN A 174 -1.19 -32.96 -9.04
C ASN A 174 -2.14 -34.14 -9.25
N LYS A 175 -1.75 -35.13 -10.08
CA LYS A 175 -2.52 -36.37 -10.22
C LYS A 175 -2.61 -37.13 -8.89
N ALA A 176 -1.49 -37.28 -8.18
CA ALA A 176 -1.47 -37.91 -6.85
C ALA A 176 -2.36 -37.16 -5.85
N LYS A 177 -2.34 -35.82 -5.86
CA LYS A 177 -3.22 -34.99 -5.02
C LYS A 177 -4.69 -35.26 -5.31
N ASP A 178 -5.08 -35.36 -6.57
CA ASP A 178 -6.47 -35.54 -6.96
C ASP A 178 -6.99 -36.96 -6.68
N VAL A 179 -6.13 -37.98 -6.78
CA VAL A 179 -6.43 -39.33 -6.29
C VAL A 179 -6.56 -39.35 -4.77
N LEU A 180 -5.58 -38.78 -4.04
CA LEU A 180 -5.57 -38.78 -2.57
C LEU A 180 -6.71 -37.96 -1.96
N LYS A 181 -7.23 -36.93 -2.65
CA LYS A 181 -8.42 -36.18 -2.20
C LYS A 181 -9.70 -37.03 -2.16
N LYS A 182 -9.78 -38.09 -2.98
CA LYS A 182 -10.96 -38.95 -3.05
C LYS A 182 -11.04 -39.92 -1.87
N HIS A 183 -9.91 -40.19 -1.20
CA HIS A 183 -9.85 -41.09 -0.05
C HIS A 183 -9.74 -40.30 1.27
N ARG A 184 -10.55 -40.69 2.29
CA ARG A 184 -10.61 -40.02 3.60
C ARG A 184 -9.86 -40.75 4.73
N SER A 185 -9.07 -41.78 4.42
CA SER A 185 -8.30 -42.49 5.44
C SER A 185 -7.19 -41.60 6.05
N LYS A 186 -6.83 -41.86 7.32
CA LYS A 186 -5.76 -41.11 8.03
C LYS A 186 -4.45 -41.10 7.23
N LEU A 187 -4.09 -42.24 6.62
CA LEU A 187 -2.91 -42.37 5.77
C LEU A 187 -3.01 -41.55 4.47
N ALA A 188 -4.19 -41.52 3.82
CA ALA A 188 -4.42 -40.71 2.63
C ALA A 188 -4.32 -39.21 2.94
N LEU A 189 -4.83 -38.77 4.10
CA LEU A 189 -4.72 -37.38 4.55
C LEU A 189 -3.27 -36.98 4.87
N ALA A 190 -2.48 -37.87 5.49
CA ALA A 190 -1.06 -37.66 5.74
C ALA A 190 -0.26 -37.55 4.42
N LYS A 191 -0.49 -38.48 3.47
CA LYS A 191 0.10 -38.43 2.12
C LYS A 191 -0.35 -37.18 1.36
N LEU A 192 -1.60 -36.77 1.48
CA LEU A 192 -2.12 -35.54 0.86
C LEU A 192 -1.45 -34.28 1.43
N ALA A 193 -1.19 -34.24 2.74
CA ALA A 193 -0.46 -33.14 3.38
C ALA A 193 0.99 -33.06 2.87
N LEU A 194 1.66 -34.20 2.71
CA LEU A 194 3.00 -34.29 2.12
C LEU A 194 3.00 -33.79 0.67
N VAL A 195 2.07 -34.28 -0.17
CA VAL A 195 1.95 -33.87 -1.58
C VAL A 195 1.64 -32.38 -1.71
N LYS A 196 0.79 -31.81 -0.83
CA LYS A 196 0.55 -30.35 -0.78
C LYS A 196 1.80 -29.56 -0.39
N LYS A 197 2.61 -30.05 0.56
CA LYS A 197 3.91 -29.43 0.92
C LYS A 197 4.89 -29.46 -0.26
N LEU A 198 4.97 -30.58 -0.98
CA LEU A 198 5.84 -30.73 -2.15
C LEU A 198 5.38 -29.85 -3.33
N LEU A 199 4.07 -29.71 -3.55
CA LEU A 199 3.52 -28.79 -4.54
C LEU A 199 3.84 -27.33 -4.23
N ASN A 200 3.70 -26.91 -2.97
CA ASN A 200 4.06 -25.55 -2.56
C ASN A 200 5.58 -25.28 -2.65
N LYS A 201 6.43 -26.30 -2.43
CA LYS A 201 7.86 -26.21 -2.73
C LYS A 201 8.14 -26.16 -4.24
N SER A 202 7.35 -26.87 -5.08
CA SER A 202 7.52 -26.84 -6.53
C SER A 202 7.16 -25.47 -7.15
N ASP A 203 6.29 -24.68 -6.52
CA ASP A 203 6.04 -23.27 -6.89
C ASP A 203 7.23 -22.35 -6.59
N SER A 204 8.12 -22.74 -5.66
CA SER A 204 9.40 -22.06 -5.44
C SER A 204 10.52 -22.50 -6.38
N VAL A 205 10.33 -23.59 -7.15
CA VAL A 205 11.36 -24.21 -8.00
C VAL A 205 11.04 -24.19 -9.51
N LEU A 206 9.83 -23.81 -9.92
CA LEU A 206 9.45 -23.72 -11.34
C LEU A 206 9.34 -22.27 -11.84
N ASP A 207 10.47 -21.56 -11.79
CA ASP A 207 10.82 -20.59 -12.82
C ASP A 207 11.74 -21.32 -13.83
N CYS A 208 11.12 -22.20 -14.62
CA CYS A 208 11.80 -23.01 -15.65
C CYS A 208 12.23 -22.16 -16.87
N SER A 209 12.19 -20.83 -16.79
CA SER A 209 12.90 -19.95 -17.73
C SER A 209 14.41 -19.87 -17.42
N LYS A 210 14.85 -20.38 -16.26
CA LYS A 210 16.24 -20.31 -15.80
C LYS A 210 17.11 -21.52 -16.13
N THR A 211 16.59 -22.59 -16.75
CA THR A 211 17.36 -23.82 -16.98
C THR A 211 18.01 -23.92 -18.36
N TYR A 212 17.52 -23.19 -19.38
CA TYR A 212 18.22 -23.13 -20.68
C TYR A 212 19.36 -22.10 -20.68
N TYR A 213 19.23 -21.01 -19.92
CA TYR A 213 20.35 -20.12 -19.61
C TYR A 213 21.08 -20.62 -18.36
N LYS A 214 21.71 -21.81 -18.47
CA LYS A 214 22.87 -22.13 -17.61
C LYS A 214 23.74 -20.88 -17.56
N ARG A 215 24.13 -20.49 -16.34
CA ARG A 215 24.97 -19.34 -16.01
C ARG A 215 26.04 -19.14 -17.08
N ARG A 216 25.78 -18.30 -18.08
CA ARG A 216 26.87 -17.56 -18.70
C ARG A 216 27.39 -16.73 -17.54
N THR A 217 28.60 -17.07 -17.08
CA THR A 217 29.41 -16.28 -16.15
C THR A 217 29.60 -14.94 -16.83
N ASP A 218 28.59 -14.10 -16.66
CA ASP A 218 28.50 -12.79 -17.24
C ASP A 218 29.56 -11.98 -16.51
N ARG A 219 30.59 -11.56 -17.26
CA ARG A 219 31.83 -10.96 -16.76
C ARG A 219 31.58 -9.88 -15.70
N TYR A 220 30.43 -9.21 -15.76
CA TYR A 220 30.07 -8.08 -14.91
C TYR A 220 29.05 -8.41 -13.80
N SER A 221 28.74 -9.68 -13.56
CA SER A 221 27.71 -10.10 -12.59
C SER A 221 28.05 -9.66 -11.16
N SER A 222 29.33 -9.66 -10.77
CA SER A 222 29.78 -9.17 -9.47
C SER A 222 29.59 -7.65 -9.37
N THR A 223 30.06 -6.88 -10.36
CA THR A 223 29.95 -5.42 -10.41
C THR A 223 28.49 -4.95 -10.27
N VAL A 224 27.57 -5.57 -11.02
CA VAL A 224 26.14 -5.22 -10.96
C VAL A 224 25.53 -5.56 -9.60
N THR A 225 25.93 -6.69 -9.02
CA THR A 225 25.48 -7.11 -7.68
C THR A 225 25.98 -6.15 -6.61
N THR A 226 27.25 -5.76 -6.66
CA THR A 226 27.86 -4.78 -5.75
C THR A 226 27.16 -3.43 -5.87
N TYR A 227 26.89 -2.97 -7.09
CA TYR A 227 26.11 -1.75 -7.32
C TYR A 227 24.75 -1.81 -6.61
N PHE A 228 23.96 -2.86 -6.84
CA PHE A 228 22.65 -3.00 -6.21
C PHE A 228 22.72 -3.03 -4.68
N ASN A 229 23.71 -3.70 -4.10
CA ASN A 229 23.88 -3.77 -2.65
C ASN A 229 24.29 -2.42 -2.03
N LYS A 230 25.04 -1.60 -2.79
CA LYS A 230 25.46 -0.25 -2.39
C LYS A 230 24.31 0.76 -2.45
N VAL A 231 23.48 0.70 -3.49
CA VAL A 231 22.40 1.69 -3.69
C VAL A 231 21.09 1.35 -3.00
N ALA A 232 20.84 0.07 -2.67
CA ALA A 232 19.59 -0.35 -2.04
C ALA A 232 19.61 -0.09 -0.53
N VAL A 233 18.48 0.39 -0.01
CA VAL A 233 18.27 0.75 1.39
C VAL A 233 17.64 -0.42 2.14
N ASP A 234 18.12 -0.73 3.34
CA ASP A 234 17.56 -1.82 4.15
C ASP A 234 16.10 -1.53 4.55
N VAL A 235 15.23 -2.54 4.43
CA VAL A 235 13.84 -2.45 4.86
C VAL A 235 13.76 -3.01 6.27
N PRO A 236 13.35 -2.22 7.28
CA PRO A 236 13.28 -2.70 8.66
C PRO A 236 12.44 -3.97 8.79
N ASN A 237 12.91 -4.91 9.64
CA ASN A 237 12.19 -6.11 10.04
C ASN A 237 11.72 -7.03 8.90
N LYS A 238 12.34 -6.98 7.72
CA LYS A 238 12.01 -7.85 6.59
C LYS A 238 13.25 -8.60 6.09
N LYS A 239 13.24 -9.92 6.23
CA LYS A 239 14.30 -10.82 5.73
C LYS A 239 13.82 -11.64 4.52
N CYS A 240 14.75 -12.04 3.65
CA CYS A 240 14.56 -12.99 2.55
C CYS A 240 15.57 -14.12 2.75
N GLY A 241 15.13 -15.22 3.38
CA GLY A 241 16.06 -16.20 3.95
C GLY A 241 16.88 -15.57 5.07
N GLN A 242 18.20 -15.77 5.04
CA GLN A 242 19.13 -15.18 6.02
C GLN A 242 19.50 -13.71 5.72
N LYS A 243 19.19 -13.18 4.52
CA LYS A 243 19.60 -11.84 4.10
C LYS A 243 18.53 -10.79 4.38
N GLN A 244 18.94 -9.61 4.82
CA GLN A 244 18.05 -8.45 4.97
C GLN A 244 17.47 -8.06 3.60
N LYS A 245 16.17 -7.78 3.56
CA LYS A 245 15.54 -7.23 2.36
C LYS A 245 15.93 -5.77 2.24
N LYS A 246 16.33 -5.38 1.03
CA LYS A 246 16.60 -4.01 0.64
C LYS A 246 15.56 -3.53 -0.35
N VAL A 247 15.38 -2.22 -0.49
CA VAL A 247 14.50 -1.57 -1.47
C VAL A 247 15.34 -0.60 -2.29
N LEU A 248 15.08 -0.53 -3.59
CA LEU A 248 15.65 0.51 -4.43
C LEU A 248 14.90 1.82 -4.25
N PRO A 249 15.60 2.96 -4.07
CA PRO A 249 14.94 4.26 -3.89
C PRO A 249 14.34 4.80 -5.19
N LYS A 250 14.95 4.52 -6.35
CA LYS A 250 14.51 5.00 -7.68
C LYS A 250 13.96 3.87 -8.56
N ARG A 251 13.45 4.19 -9.75
CA ARG A 251 13.04 3.17 -10.72
C ARG A 251 14.28 2.44 -11.24
N LEU A 252 14.08 1.22 -11.71
CA LEU A 252 15.17 0.41 -12.26
C LEU A 252 15.85 1.06 -13.46
N VAL A 253 15.09 1.82 -14.25
CA VAL A 253 15.59 2.54 -15.43
C VAL A 253 16.60 3.61 -15.01
N ASP A 254 16.23 4.44 -14.04
CA ASP A 254 17.10 5.49 -13.49
C ASP A 254 18.40 4.89 -12.92
N HIS A 255 18.29 3.78 -12.18
CA HIS A 255 19.46 3.06 -11.67
C HIS A 255 20.36 2.49 -12.77
N TYR A 256 19.81 2.12 -13.93
CA TYR A 256 20.59 1.66 -15.06
C TYR A 256 21.35 2.81 -15.73
N ILE A 257 20.72 3.99 -15.85
CA ILE A 257 21.37 5.21 -16.33
C ILE A 257 22.53 5.58 -15.39
N ASP A 258 22.27 5.62 -14.07
CA ASP A 258 23.29 5.91 -13.06
C ASP A 258 24.45 4.88 -13.12
N PHE A 259 24.13 3.59 -13.27
CA PHE A 259 25.13 2.53 -13.42
C PHE A 259 26.01 2.72 -14.66
N LYS A 260 25.41 3.11 -15.80
CA LYS A 260 26.13 3.35 -17.05
C LYS A 260 27.03 4.58 -16.99
N LYS A 261 26.64 5.62 -16.24
CA LYS A 261 27.50 6.79 -15.99
C LYS A 261 28.75 6.41 -15.20
N VAL A 262 28.61 5.58 -14.18
CA VAL A 262 29.75 5.13 -13.33
C VAL A 262 30.58 4.05 -13.99
N HIS A 263 29.97 3.21 -14.83
CA HIS A 263 30.64 2.12 -15.54
C HIS A 263 30.42 2.17 -17.07
N PRO A 264 30.94 3.19 -17.78
CA PRO A 264 30.69 3.37 -19.22
C PRO A 264 31.14 2.17 -20.06
N HIS A 265 32.29 1.58 -19.71
CA HIS A 265 32.88 0.44 -20.43
C HIS A 265 32.15 -0.89 -20.22
N THR A 266 31.22 -0.96 -19.26
CA THR A 266 30.47 -2.19 -18.98
C THR A 266 29.37 -2.40 -20.01
N LYS A 267 29.61 -3.30 -20.97
CA LYS A 267 28.65 -3.69 -22.03
C LYS A 267 27.54 -4.60 -21.47
N ILE A 268 26.56 -4.01 -20.81
CA ILE A 268 25.37 -4.70 -20.28
C ILE A 268 24.07 -4.06 -20.77
N SER A 269 23.10 -4.87 -21.20
CA SER A 269 21.75 -4.42 -21.57
C SER A 269 20.84 -4.23 -20.35
N PHE A 270 19.83 -3.37 -20.47
CA PHE A 270 18.86 -3.12 -19.38
C PHE A 270 18.18 -4.40 -18.87
N SER A 271 17.76 -5.28 -19.79
CA SER A 271 17.15 -6.57 -19.44
C SER A 271 18.07 -7.47 -18.63
N THR A 272 19.38 -7.48 -18.96
CA THR A 272 20.38 -8.25 -18.22
C THR A 272 20.66 -7.60 -16.86
N PHE A 273 20.79 -6.29 -16.79
CA PHE A 273 20.93 -5.54 -15.54
C PHE A 273 19.77 -5.82 -14.55
N LYS A 274 18.52 -5.74 -15.02
CA LYS A 274 17.32 -6.07 -14.24
C LYS A 274 17.34 -7.51 -13.73
N ARG A 275 17.77 -8.46 -14.57
CA ARG A 275 17.85 -9.90 -14.23
C ARG A 275 18.93 -10.19 -13.18
N ARG A 276 20.03 -9.42 -13.17
CA ARG A 276 21.15 -9.58 -12.23
C ARG A 276 20.90 -8.95 -10.86
N ARG A 277 19.78 -8.26 -10.67
CA ARG A 277 19.35 -7.75 -9.37
C ARG A 277 19.20 -8.90 -8.35
N PRO A 278 19.86 -8.83 -7.18
CA PRO A 278 19.71 -9.84 -6.13
C PRO A 278 18.26 -9.99 -5.66
N ASN A 279 17.85 -11.21 -5.32
CA ASN A 279 16.46 -11.50 -4.89
C ASN A 279 16.06 -10.76 -3.60
N ASN A 280 17.03 -10.44 -2.73
CA ASN A 280 16.78 -9.68 -1.50
C ASN A 280 16.63 -8.17 -1.76
N VAL A 281 16.93 -7.67 -2.97
CA VAL A 281 16.73 -6.28 -3.37
C VAL A 281 15.37 -6.17 -4.06
N LEU A 282 14.46 -5.40 -3.48
CA LEU A 282 13.09 -5.14 -3.96
C LEU A 282 13.03 -3.89 -4.83
N LEU A 283 11.95 -3.75 -5.60
CA LEU A 283 11.71 -2.58 -6.44
C LEU A 283 11.20 -1.40 -5.60
N ALA A 284 11.34 -0.17 -6.11
CA ALA A 284 10.87 1.03 -5.44
C ALA A 284 9.38 0.98 -5.05
N GLY A 285 8.52 0.38 -5.88
CA GLY A 285 7.10 0.20 -5.56
C GLY A 285 6.81 -0.75 -4.38
N CYS A 286 7.81 -1.51 -3.91
CA CYS A 286 7.69 -2.29 -2.68
C CYS A 286 7.95 -1.45 -1.43
N ASN A 287 8.44 -0.21 -1.58
CA ASN A 287 8.50 0.74 -0.49
C ASN A 287 7.10 1.25 -0.18
N LYS A 288 6.55 0.85 0.97
CA LYS A 288 5.23 1.29 1.41
C LYS A 288 5.28 2.54 2.28
N LEU A 289 6.48 2.99 2.63
CA LEU A 289 6.70 4.05 3.60
C LEU A 289 7.61 5.11 2.98
N VAL A 290 7.02 6.27 2.71
CA VAL A 290 7.75 7.47 2.28
C VAL A 290 7.54 8.49 3.39
N GLN A 291 8.54 8.61 4.28
CA GLN A 291 8.51 9.40 5.51
C GLN A 291 9.87 10.10 5.69
N CYS A 292 9.94 11.01 6.67
CA CYS A 292 11.15 11.78 7.00
C CYS A 292 11.72 12.54 5.79
N LEU A 293 10.83 13.10 4.97
CA LEU A 293 11.21 13.88 3.80
C LEU A 293 11.61 15.30 4.20
N CYS A 294 12.57 15.88 3.48
CA CYS A 294 12.90 17.29 3.63
C CYS A 294 11.72 18.15 3.14
N GLU A 295 11.17 18.97 4.04
CA GLU A 295 10.10 19.92 3.74
C GLU A 295 10.43 20.84 2.56
N LYS A 296 11.65 21.41 2.52
CA LYS A 296 12.07 22.31 1.44
C LYS A 296 11.98 21.61 0.08
N CYS A 297 12.54 20.41 -0.02
CA CYS A 297 12.51 19.61 -1.25
C CYS A 297 11.08 19.22 -1.63
N VAL A 298 10.27 18.78 -0.66
CA VAL A 298 8.90 18.35 -0.92
C VAL A 298 8.03 19.52 -1.36
N ASN A 299 8.11 20.67 -0.70
CA ASN A 299 7.31 21.84 -1.04
C ASN A 299 7.59 22.33 -2.45
N VAL A 300 8.86 22.39 -2.88
CA VAL A 300 9.19 22.74 -4.27
C VAL A 300 8.60 21.75 -5.27
N MET A 301 8.66 20.44 -4.99
CA MET A 301 8.04 19.45 -5.87
C MET A 301 6.51 19.55 -5.89
N LEU A 302 5.87 19.88 -4.76
CA LEU A 302 4.42 20.06 -4.71
C LEU A 302 3.97 21.30 -5.50
N LEU A 303 4.77 22.37 -5.52
CA LEU A 303 4.53 23.54 -6.37
C LEU A 303 4.65 23.16 -7.86
N MET A 304 5.73 22.45 -8.23
CA MET A 304 5.89 21.93 -9.60
C MET A 304 4.77 20.98 -10.01
N ASP A 305 4.28 20.13 -9.10
CA ASP A 305 3.14 19.27 -9.35
C ASP A 305 1.86 20.08 -9.62
N GLY A 306 1.70 21.23 -8.96
CA GLY A 306 0.64 22.21 -9.24
C GLY A 306 0.71 22.73 -10.68
N VAL A 307 1.89 23.22 -11.09
CA VAL A 307 2.16 23.69 -12.46
C VAL A 307 1.86 22.58 -13.48
N ASN A 308 2.43 21.38 -13.25
CA ASN A 308 2.26 20.22 -14.13
C ASN A 308 0.80 19.74 -14.22
N SER A 309 -0.01 19.94 -13.18
CA SER A 309 -1.40 19.50 -13.15
C SER A 309 -2.33 20.37 -14.00
N LEU A 310 -1.99 21.66 -14.19
CA LEU A 310 -2.75 22.55 -15.06
C LEU A 310 -2.51 22.25 -16.55
N LEU A 311 -1.27 21.89 -16.89
CA LEU A 311 -0.83 21.71 -18.27
C LEU A 311 -1.15 20.34 -18.85
N LYS A 312 -1.43 19.35 -17.99
CA LYS A 312 -2.02 18.06 -18.39
C LYS A 312 -3.45 18.17 -18.94
N LYS A 313 -4.08 19.35 -18.86
CA LYS A 313 -5.46 19.61 -19.29
C LYS A 313 -5.57 20.38 -20.62
N LYS A 314 -4.70 20.16 -21.61
CA LYS A 314 -5.04 20.55 -22.99
C LYS A 314 -6.21 19.67 -23.49
N PRO A 315 -7.31 20.23 -24.02
CA PRO A 315 -8.47 19.45 -24.47
C PRO A 315 -8.22 18.57 -25.71
N GLU A 316 -7.13 18.80 -26.45
CA GLU A 316 -6.96 18.28 -27.81
C GLU A 316 -5.73 17.40 -27.99
N GLY A 317 -5.45 16.46 -27.09
CA GLY A 317 -4.47 15.37 -27.36
C GLY A 317 -3.01 15.78 -27.61
N GLU A 318 -2.70 17.07 -27.73
CA GLU A 318 -1.37 17.63 -27.76
C GLU A 318 -0.81 17.59 -26.34
N PHE A 319 0.07 16.61 -26.11
CA PHE A 319 0.98 16.68 -24.99
C PHE A 319 1.77 17.99 -25.12
N CYS A 320 1.73 18.84 -24.10
CA CYS A 320 2.74 19.89 -23.98
C CYS A 320 4.09 19.17 -23.84
N SER A 321 4.81 19.07 -24.96
CA SER A 321 5.99 18.24 -25.14
C SER A 321 7.25 18.93 -24.63
N SER A 322 7.17 20.12 -24.04
CA SER A 322 8.36 20.81 -23.55
C SER A 322 8.97 20.03 -22.37
N GLU A 323 10.28 19.79 -22.46
CA GLU A 323 11.04 19.00 -21.48
C GLU A 323 10.97 19.58 -20.07
N ILE A 324 10.65 20.87 -19.96
CA ILE A 324 10.47 21.61 -18.72
C ILE A 324 9.38 20.98 -17.83
N PHE A 325 8.30 20.48 -18.42
CA PHE A 325 7.18 19.88 -17.68
C PHE A 325 7.36 18.38 -17.38
N LYS A 326 8.48 17.79 -17.81
CA LYS A 326 8.87 16.41 -17.48
C LYS A 326 9.77 16.34 -16.25
N ILE A 327 10.15 17.46 -15.65
CA ILE A 327 11.01 17.50 -14.46
C ILE A 327 10.29 16.79 -13.31
N THR A 328 10.89 15.70 -12.82
CA THR A 328 10.27 14.82 -11.79
C THR A 328 10.98 14.84 -10.45
N ASN A 329 12.13 15.51 -10.36
CA ASN A 329 12.89 15.61 -9.13
C ASN A 329 13.51 17.01 -8.97
N VAL A 330 13.88 17.33 -7.72
CA VAL A 330 14.40 18.65 -7.35
C VAL A 330 15.79 18.90 -7.96
N ASP A 331 16.60 17.85 -8.10
CA ASP A 331 17.95 17.97 -8.67
C ASP A 331 17.90 18.44 -10.14
N GLU A 332 17.01 17.86 -10.95
CA GLU A 332 16.74 18.26 -12.33
C GLU A 332 16.25 19.71 -12.42
N LEU A 333 15.38 20.10 -11.49
CA LEU A 333 14.84 21.45 -11.43
C LEU A 333 15.91 22.48 -11.10
N VAL A 334 16.75 22.20 -10.11
CA VAL A 334 17.88 23.06 -9.73
C VAL A 334 18.91 23.11 -10.85
N ALA A 335 19.16 22.00 -11.55
CA ALA A 335 20.08 21.95 -12.69
C ALA A 335 19.71 22.94 -13.80
N LYS A 336 18.41 23.25 -13.98
CA LYS A 336 17.95 24.28 -14.93
C LYS A 336 18.18 25.72 -14.48
N THR A 337 18.58 25.93 -13.23
CA THR A 337 18.77 27.26 -12.63
C THR A 337 20.25 27.59 -12.36
N VAL A 338 21.17 26.67 -12.60
CA VAL A 338 22.62 26.83 -12.34
C VAL A 338 23.41 26.79 -13.66
N CYS A 339 24.64 27.31 -13.66
CA CYS A 339 25.54 27.22 -14.82
C CYS A 339 25.98 25.78 -15.09
N ASP A 340 26.41 25.49 -16.33
CA ASP A 340 27.00 24.19 -16.69
C ASP A 340 28.20 23.82 -15.80
N ASN A 341 29.06 24.80 -15.53
CA ASN A 341 30.15 24.69 -14.57
C ASN A 341 29.72 25.24 -13.21
N VAL A 342 29.15 24.38 -12.38
CA VAL A 342 28.60 24.79 -11.08
C VAL A 342 29.72 25.12 -10.07
N THR A 343 30.06 26.40 -9.94
CA THR A 343 31.00 26.92 -8.93
C THR A 343 30.33 27.13 -7.57
N ARG A 344 31.13 27.38 -6.52
CA ARG A 344 30.61 27.76 -5.20
C ARG A 344 29.77 29.05 -5.29
N ASP A 345 30.21 30.01 -6.10
CA ASP A 345 29.53 31.30 -6.27
C ASP A 345 28.20 31.12 -7.02
N CYS A 346 28.16 30.25 -8.03
CA CYS A 346 26.93 29.87 -8.71
C CYS A 346 25.88 29.29 -7.73
N MET A 347 26.31 28.39 -6.83
CA MET A 347 25.43 27.78 -5.82
C MET A 347 24.95 28.78 -4.76
N ASN A 348 25.78 29.77 -4.45
CA ASN A 348 25.44 30.88 -3.54
C ASN A 348 24.66 31.99 -4.25
N ARG A 349 24.38 31.87 -5.56
CA ARG A 349 23.71 32.88 -6.38
C ARG A 349 24.48 34.21 -6.47
N CYS A 350 25.81 34.13 -6.48
CA CYS A 350 26.72 35.26 -6.62
C CYS A 350 27.30 35.36 -8.05
N CYS A 351 26.69 34.70 -9.03
CA CYS A 351 27.17 34.66 -10.41
C CYS A 351 26.15 35.34 -11.35
N ASP A 352 26.62 36.15 -12.29
CA ASP A 352 25.74 36.94 -13.16
C ASP A 352 25.03 36.10 -14.24
N GLY A 353 25.61 34.93 -14.58
CA GLY A 353 25.13 34.03 -15.63
C GLY A 353 24.19 32.92 -15.15
N CYS A 354 23.80 32.88 -13.86
CA CYS A 354 22.92 31.87 -13.29
C CYS A 354 21.79 32.51 -12.50
N GLY A 355 20.58 31.96 -12.59
CA GLY A 355 19.47 32.55 -11.88
C GLY A 355 18.21 31.73 -11.98
N VAL A 356 17.36 31.90 -10.98
CA VAL A 356 15.99 31.38 -11.04
C VAL A 356 15.18 32.18 -12.05
N SER A 357 15.46 33.48 -12.22
CA SER A 357 14.78 34.40 -13.14
C SER A 357 14.73 33.86 -14.56
N SER A 358 15.87 33.58 -15.19
CA SER A 358 15.93 33.11 -16.58
C SER A 358 15.08 31.85 -16.81
N PHE A 359 15.17 30.87 -15.91
CA PHE A 359 14.34 29.66 -15.97
C PHE A 359 12.85 29.97 -15.79
N MET A 360 12.51 30.84 -14.83
CA MET A 360 11.13 31.23 -14.57
C MET A 360 10.54 32.08 -15.70
N ASP A 361 11.33 32.88 -16.41
CA ASP A 361 10.89 33.66 -17.57
C ASP A 361 10.53 32.74 -18.72
N VAL A 362 11.34 31.69 -18.98
CA VAL A 362 11.00 30.64 -19.94
C VAL A 362 9.71 29.94 -19.51
N LEU A 363 9.59 29.57 -18.23
CA LEU A 363 8.42 28.90 -17.71
C LEU A 363 7.15 29.76 -17.83
N ARG A 364 7.23 31.07 -17.53
CA ARG A 364 6.12 32.04 -17.67
C ARG A 364 5.72 32.22 -19.13
N LYS A 365 6.67 32.29 -20.06
CA LYS A 365 6.40 32.35 -21.50
C LYS A 365 5.65 31.12 -22.01
N GLU A 366 6.04 29.93 -21.55
CA GLU A 366 5.37 28.66 -21.91
C GLU A 366 3.94 28.54 -21.38
N VAL A 367 3.59 29.29 -20.33
CA VAL A 367 2.27 29.24 -19.67
C VAL A 367 1.54 30.58 -19.70
N SER A 368 1.91 31.49 -20.61
CA SER A 368 1.39 32.86 -20.69
C SER A 368 -0.14 32.92 -20.65
N ASP A 369 -0.78 32.02 -21.40
CA ASP A 369 -2.24 31.96 -21.58
C ASP A 369 -2.97 31.43 -20.32
N HIS A 370 -2.23 31.03 -19.30
CA HIS A 370 -2.74 30.40 -18.09
C HIS A 370 -2.35 31.14 -16.81
N LEU A 371 -1.61 32.24 -16.89
CA LEU A 371 -1.09 32.96 -15.71
C LEU A 371 -2.20 33.37 -14.73
N GLU A 372 -3.32 33.87 -15.25
CA GLU A 372 -4.49 34.29 -14.46
C GLU A 372 -5.42 33.12 -14.07
N LYS A 373 -5.11 31.90 -14.51
CA LYS A 373 -5.95 30.75 -14.22
C LYS A 373 -5.81 30.34 -12.76
N ILE A 374 -6.95 30.25 -12.07
CA ILE A 374 -6.99 29.74 -10.71
C ILE A 374 -6.56 28.27 -10.69
N CYS A 375 -5.64 27.96 -9.79
CA CYS A 375 -5.11 26.63 -9.58
C CYS A 375 -5.03 26.29 -8.10
N GLU A 376 -5.06 24.99 -7.82
CA GLU A 376 -4.89 24.47 -6.47
C GLU A 376 -3.55 23.73 -6.38
N TRP A 377 -2.78 24.04 -5.36
CA TRP A 377 -1.53 23.35 -5.05
C TRP A 377 -1.47 22.98 -3.58
N LYS A 378 -0.54 22.08 -3.25
CA LYS A 378 -0.35 21.63 -1.87
C LYS A 378 0.96 22.17 -1.32
N ARG A 379 1.01 22.38 -0.02
CA ARG A 379 2.23 22.82 0.67
C ARG A 379 2.20 22.34 2.12
N TRP A 380 3.34 21.88 2.63
CA TRP A 380 3.52 21.68 4.07
C TRP A 380 3.79 23.01 4.73
N GLU A 381 2.95 23.37 5.71
CA GLU A 381 3.06 24.62 6.46
C GLU A 381 2.76 24.37 7.94
N LYS A 382 3.26 25.26 8.80
CA LYS A 382 2.87 25.28 10.22
C LYS A 382 1.45 25.84 10.32
N THR A 383 0.52 25.04 10.82
CA THR A 383 -0.88 25.46 11.07
C THR A 383 -1.06 25.96 12.49
N ASP A 384 -0.35 25.34 13.44
CA ASP A 384 -0.30 25.70 14.85
C ASP A 384 1.16 25.83 15.31
N ILE A 385 1.38 26.28 16.56
CA ILE A 385 2.72 26.46 17.18
C ILE A 385 3.59 25.20 17.05
N SER A 386 3.00 24.00 17.13
CA SER A 386 3.73 22.72 17.13
C SER A 386 3.43 21.78 15.97
N ARG A 387 2.44 22.11 15.11
CA ARG A 387 1.92 21.16 14.11
C ARG A 387 2.16 21.65 12.69
N LYS A 388 2.60 20.72 11.83
CA LYS A 388 2.67 20.92 10.38
C LYS A 388 1.62 20.07 9.70
N ASP A 389 0.85 20.69 8.82
CA ASP A 389 -0.14 20.02 8.01
C ASP A 389 0.12 20.25 6.53
N LEU A 390 -0.37 19.32 5.71
CA LEU A 390 -0.40 19.47 4.27
C LEU A 390 -1.63 20.28 3.89
N VAL A 391 -1.42 21.57 3.62
CA VAL A 391 -2.47 22.52 3.29
C VAL A 391 -2.66 22.58 1.79
N THR A 392 -3.91 22.67 1.33
CA THR A 392 -4.23 23.00 -0.06
C THR A 392 -4.41 24.51 -0.15
N LYS A 393 -3.64 25.16 -1.00
CA LYS A 393 -3.78 26.58 -1.36
C LYS A 393 -4.45 26.71 -2.71
N SER A 394 -5.15 27.83 -2.90
CA SER A 394 -5.75 28.23 -4.17
C SER A 394 -5.31 29.65 -4.48
N GLY A 395 -5.01 29.91 -5.74
CA GLY A 395 -4.51 31.20 -6.21
C GLY A 395 -4.28 31.16 -7.72
N THR A 396 -3.77 32.26 -8.29
CA THR A 396 -3.44 32.30 -9.72
C THR A 396 -2.20 31.44 -10.01
N LEU A 397 -2.03 31.03 -11.26
CA LEU A 397 -0.78 30.36 -11.68
C LEU A 397 0.41 31.31 -11.51
N ASN A 398 0.20 32.61 -11.72
CA ASN A 398 1.24 33.61 -11.49
C ASN A 398 1.75 33.60 -10.04
N GLU A 399 0.84 33.58 -9.05
CA GLU A 399 1.18 33.45 -7.62
C GLU A 399 1.90 32.14 -7.31
N LEU A 400 1.47 31.02 -7.92
CA LEU A 400 2.14 29.74 -7.78
C LEU A 400 3.60 29.80 -8.27
N LEU A 401 3.84 30.47 -9.40
CA LEU A 401 5.17 30.65 -9.98
C LEU A 401 6.04 31.59 -9.12
N ASP A 402 5.45 32.59 -8.46
CA ASP A 402 6.17 33.46 -7.51
C ASP A 402 6.65 32.66 -6.29
N HIS A 403 5.78 31.81 -5.73
CA HIS A 403 6.16 30.89 -4.66
C HIS A 403 7.26 29.92 -5.08
N LEU A 404 7.17 29.38 -6.30
CA LEU A 404 8.19 28.49 -6.85
C LEU A 404 9.53 29.20 -7.03
N THR A 405 9.50 30.44 -7.55
CA THR A 405 10.69 31.29 -7.74
C THR A 405 11.41 31.49 -6.40
N SER A 406 10.65 31.88 -5.37
CA SER A 406 11.17 32.12 -4.03
C SER A 406 11.81 30.87 -3.43
N ASP A 407 11.12 29.74 -3.44
CA ASP A 407 11.64 28.50 -2.86
C ASP A 407 12.86 27.95 -3.64
N LEU A 408 12.90 28.12 -4.98
CA LEU A 408 14.00 27.66 -5.82
C LEU A 408 15.30 28.44 -5.62
N SER A 409 15.21 29.70 -5.23
CA SER A 409 16.37 30.56 -5.01
C SER A 409 17.32 29.95 -3.97
N LEU A 410 16.76 29.33 -2.92
CA LEU A 410 17.49 28.72 -1.81
C LEU A 410 17.87 27.25 -2.04
N MET A 411 17.34 26.62 -3.10
CA MET A 411 17.41 25.17 -3.27
C MET A 411 18.81 24.67 -3.69
N ALA A 412 19.53 25.45 -4.50
CA ALA A 412 20.87 25.07 -4.96
C ALA A 412 21.85 24.85 -3.80
N LYS A 413 21.92 25.83 -2.89
CA LYS A 413 22.72 25.74 -1.65
C LYS A 413 22.25 24.59 -0.76
N HIS A 414 20.93 24.43 -0.58
CA HIS A 414 20.37 23.36 0.24
C HIS A 414 20.80 21.96 -0.24
N LEU A 415 20.61 21.66 -1.52
CA LEU A 415 20.97 20.35 -2.09
C LEU A 415 22.48 20.12 -2.06
N LYS A 416 23.30 21.15 -2.32
CA LYS A 416 24.76 21.02 -2.26
C LYS A 416 25.22 20.67 -0.85
N VAL A 417 24.76 21.40 0.16
CA VAL A 417 25.14 21.16 1.56
C VAL A 417 24.75 19.74 1.95
N ALA A 418 23.52 19.32 1.64
CA ALA A 418 23.06 17.95 1.91
C ALA A 418 23.92 16.89 1.19
N HIS A 419 24.24 17.10 -0.08
CA HIS A 419 25.09 16.20 -0.86
C HIS A 419 26.52 16.13 -0.32
N TRP A 420 27.10 17.28 0.04
CA TRP A 420 28.43 17.36 0.61
C TRP A 420 28.49 16.67 1.97
N GLN A 421 27.57 16.98 2.90
CA GLN A 421 27.47 16.33 4.21
C GLN A 421 27.35 14.81 4.08
N ARG A 422 26.47 14.35 3.18
CA ARG A 422 26.31 12.93 2.88
C ARG A 422 27.61 12.30 2.37
N THR A 423 28.31 12.99 1.48
CA THR A 423 29.58 12.52 0.92
C THR A 423 30.67 12.44 1.99
N GLN A 424 30.80 13.46 2.85
CA GLN A 424 31.77 13.43 3.96
C GLN A 424 31.45 12.30 4.94
N TYR A 425 30.18 12.12 5.30
CA TYR A 425 29.73 11.02 6.14
C TYR A 425 30.06 9.65 5.54
N GLN A 426 29.81 9.45 4.24
CA GLN A 426 30.19 8.22 3.54
C GLN A 426 31.71 7.97 3.60
N LYS A 427 32.52 9.00 3.34
CA LYS A 427 33.99 8.90 3.40
C LYS A 427 34.47 8.52 4.80
N LEU A 428 33.95 9.17 5.84
CA LEU A 428 34.28 8.83 7.23
C LEU A 428 33.84 7.42 7.59
N LYS A 429 32.70 6.95 7.10
CA LYS A 429 32.21 5.59 7.34
C LYS A 429 33.06 4.52 6.63
N GLU A 430 33.62 4.83 5.46
CA GLU A 430 34.48 3.93 4.70
C GLU A 430 35.93 3.94 5.23
N SER A 431 36.40 5.07 5.78
CA SER A 431 37.76 5.26 6.28
C SER A 431 37.74 6.09 7.57
N LEU A 432 37.35 5.46 8.67
CA LEU A 432 37.32 6.10 9.98
C LEU A 432 38.74 6.09 10.58
N PRO A 433 39.31 7.25 10.96
CA PRO A 433 40.64 7.28 11.57
C PRO A 433 40.71 6.46 12.86
N PRO A 434 41.89 5.92 13.22
CA PRO A 434 42.08 5.25 14.51
C PRO A 434 41.66 6.16 15.68
N ASN A 435 41.09 5.57 16.72
CA ASN A 435 40.60 6.28 17.92
C ASN A 435 39.51 7.32 17.68
N HIS A 436 38.89 7.34 16.49
CA HIS A 436 37.72 8.17 16.22
C HIS A 436 36.46 7.31 16.18
N CYS A 437 35.32 7.93 16.47
CA CYS A 437 34.00 7.34 16.35
C CYS A 437 33.06 8.24 15.55
N ILE A 438 32.02 7.64 14.97
CA ILE A 438 30.91 8.36 14.35
C ILE A 438 29.68 8.16 15.21
N LEU A 439 29.18 9.23 15.79
CA LEU A 439 27.88 9.27 16.44
C LEU A 439 26.86 9.84 15.47
N THR A 440 25.90 9.02 15.06
CA THR A 440 24.75 9.46 14.24
C THR A 440 23.52 9.50 15.13
N ILE A 441 22.94 10.68 15.27
CA ILE A 441 21.78 10.92 16.12
C ILE A 441 20.60 11.25 15.19
N ASP A 442 19.47 10.56 15.35
CA ASP A 442 18.23 10.92 14.65
C ASP A 442 17.35 11.81 15.53
N PHE A 443 16.28 12.35 14.95
CA PHE A 443 15.27 13.08 15.72
C PHE A 443 14.62 12.18 16.77
N ALA A 444 14.32 12.77 17.92
CA ALA A 444 13.57 12.09 18.96
C ALA A 444 12.14 11.81 18.46
N GLU A 445 11.68 10.56 18.57
CA GLU A 445 10.33 10.16 18.19
C GLU A 445 9.49 9.81 19.43
N ASN A 446 8.24 10.24 19.44
CA ASN A 446 7.31 9.83 20.49
C ASN A 446 6.79 8.43 20.19
N TYR A 447 7.22 7.47 20.99
CA TYR A 447 6.75 6.09 20.98
C TYR A 447 5.52 5.95 21.85
N LEU A 448 4.43 5.44 21.27
CA LEU A 448 3.22 5.07 22.00
C LEU A 448 3.42 3.72 22.68
N CYS A 449 3.41 3.71 24.01
CA CYS A 449 3.48 2.47 24.79
C CYS A 449 2.14 1.73 24.70
N LYS A 450 2.12 0.62 23.95
CA LYS A 450 0.95 -0.25 23.77
C LYS A 450 1.20 -1.61 24.39
N TYR A 451 0.16 -2.19 24.97
CA TYR A 451 0.22 -3.56 25.48
C TYR A 451 -0.16 -4.55 24.38
N GLN A 452 0.52 -5.69 24.35
CA GLN A 452 0.06 -6.80 23.53
C GLN A 452 -1.28 -7.31 24.08
N GLN A 453 -2.29 -7.45 23.22
CA GLN A 453 -3.67 -7.81 23.60
C GLN A 453 -4.37 -6.78 24.51
N GLU A 454 -4.13 -5.49 24.28
CA GLU A 454 -4.83 -4.42 25.02
C GLU A 454 -6.35 -4.46 24.83
N VAL A 455 -7.08 -4.21 25.93
CA VAL A 455 -8.53 -4.05 25.90
C VAL A 455 -8.91 -2.75 25.18
N GLN A 456 -10.06 -2.74 24.50
CA GLN A 456 -10.49 -1.59 23.69
C GLN A 456 -10.57 -0.27 24.49
N SER A 457 -10.84 -0.33 25.80
CA SER A 457 -10.88 0.87 26.66
C SER A 457 -9.51 1.54 26.84
N ALA A 458 -8.40 0.81 26.73
CA ALA A 458 -7.06 1.37 26.85
C ALA A 458 -6.61 2.17 25.61
N HIS A 459 -7.36 2.11 24.50
CA HIS A 459 -7.01 2.73 23.22
C HIS A 459 -6.90 4.27 23.26
N TRP A 460 -7.51 4.92 24.25
CA TRP A 460 -7.60 6.39 24.35
C TRP A 460 -6.63 7.01 25.35
N SER A 461 -5.84 6.20 26.07
CA SER A 461 -5.00 6.67 27.17
C SER A 461 -3.60 6.04 27.11
N TYR A 462 -2.94 6.17 25.95
CA TYR A 462 -1.57 5.72 25.79
C TYR A 462 -0.59 6.65 26.51
N ARG A 463 0.32 6.06 27.28
CA ARG A 463 1.52 6.76 27.71
C ARG A 463 2.44 6.89 26.49
N GLN A 464 3.03 8.07 26.32
CA GLN A 464 4.06 8.31 25.32
C GLN A 464 5.40 8.41 26.02
N VAL A 465 6.43 7.84 25.40
CA VAL A 465 7.82 8.06 25.78
C VAL A 465 8.56 8.60 24.57
N THR A 466 9.48 9.52 24.78
CA THR A 466 10.33 10.05 23.70
C THR A 466 11.56 9.15 23.59
N VAL A 467 11.76 8.56 22.42
CA VAL A 467 12.91 7.70 22.11
C VAL A 467 13.86 8.48 21.23
N HIS A 468 15.13 8.55 21.62
CA HIS A 468 16.16 9.28 20.89
C HIS A 468 17.20 8.30 20.33
N PRO A 469 17.02 7.82 19.10
CA PRO A 469 17.90 6.79 18.55
C PRO A 469 19.28 7.37 18.22
N CYS A 470 20.31 6.71 18.76
CA CYS A 470 21.71 7.03 18.51
C CYS A 470 22.42 5.80 17.95
N VAL A 471 23.20 5.97 16.89
CA VAL A 471 24.04 4.93 16.30
C VAL A 471 25.50 5.33 16.48
N PHE A 472 26.22 4.52 17.23
CA PHE A 472 27.65 4.66 17.47
C PHE A 472 28.42 3.70 16.56
N LEU A 473 29.32 4.22 15.73
CA LEU A 473 30.23 3.43 14.89
C LEU A 473 31.67 3.68 15.33
N GLN A 474 32.40 2.61 15.59
CA GLN A 474 33.83 2.62 15.90
C GLN A 474 34.57 1.57 15.06
N MET A 475 35.83 1.85 14.73
CA MET A 475 36.72 0.84 14.15
C MET A 475 37.12 -0.13 15.26
N SER A 476 36.59 -1.36 15.27
CA SER A 476 37.14 -2.37 16.17
C SER A 476 38.48 -2.83 15.61
N GLN A 477 39.58 -2.54 16.29
CA GLN A 477 40.68 -3.50 16.29
C GLN A 477 40.08 -4.82 16.77
N ALA A 478 40.32 -5.90 16.04
CA ALA A 478 39.71 -7.18 16.26
C ALA A 478 40.08 -7.76 17.63
N VAL A 479 39.40 -7.37 18.71
CA VAL A 479 39.08 -8.12 19.93
C VAL A 479 37.94 -7.37 20.63
N LEU A 480 36.84 -8.07 20.93
CA LEU A 480 35.79 -7.61 21.83
C LEU A 480 36.40 -7.21 23.17
N SER A 481 36.37 -5.92 23.50
CA SER A 481 36.57 -5.42 24.87
C SER A 481 35.23 -4.87 25.37
N PRO A 482 34.84 -5.13 26.64
CA PRO A 482 33.54 -4.78 27.21
C PRO A 482 33.44 -3.25 27.43
N TYR A 483 33.29 -2.49 26.35
CA TYR A 483 33.13 -1.04 26.39
C TYR A 483 31.67 -0.58 26.33
N CYS A 484 30.71 -1.51 26.42
CA CYS A 484 29.29 -1.16 26.42
C CYS A 484 28.84 -0.50 27.74
N ASP A 485 29.63 -0.63 28.82
CA ASP A 485 29.24 -0.14 30.17
C ASP A 485 29.61 1.34 30.43
N ARG A 486 30.47 1.98 29.61
CA ARG A 486 30.87 3.38 29.84
C ARG A 486 29.94 4.43 29.23
N LEU A 487 29.02 4.06 28.34
CA LEU A 487 28.09 5.03 27.75
C LEU A 487 26.99 5.47 28.73
N GLN A 488 26.75 4.72 29.82
CA GLN A 488 25.83 5.13 30.88
C GLN A 488 26.36 6.39 31.61
N SER A 489 27.68 6.50 31.81
CA SER A 489 28.31 7.59 32.58
C SER A 489 28.46 8.94 31.85
N LEU A 490 28.08 9.03 30.58
CA LEU A 490 28.10 10.28 29.81
C LEU A 490 26.73 10.97 29.75
N PHE A 491 25.68 10.33 30.27
CA PHE A 491 24.30 10.83 30.27
C PHE A 491 23.68 10.94 31.68
N ASP A 492 24.49 10.70 32.72
CA ASP A 492 24.26 11.16 34.10
C ASP A 492 25.10 12.42 34.34
#